data_AF-A0A7J8IFL7-F1
#
_entry.id   AF-A0A7J8IFL7-F1
#
_cell.length_a   1.000
_cell.length_b   1.000
_cell.length_c   1.000
_cell.angle_alpha   90.00
_cell.angle_beta   90.00
_cell.angle_gamma   90.00
#
_symmetry.space_group_name_H-M   'P 1'
#
loop_
_entity.id
_entity.type
_entity.pdbx_description
1 polymer ?
#
loop_
_entity_poly.entity_id
_entity_poly.type
_entity_poly.pdbx_seq_one_letter_code
_entity_poly.pdbx_strand_id
1 'polypeptide(L)' 'MGACCSLGNSRSDEDLKAREKLKKTKIIFVVGGPGSGKGTQCEKIVQKYGYTHLSTGDLLRAEVSSGSARGKILS' A
#
# COMPACT_ATOMS: atom_id res chain seq x y z
N MET A 1 29.86 -30.17 20.94
CA MET A 1 28.71 -30.04 20.03
C MET A 1 27.55 -29.47 20.83
N GLY A 2 26.82 -28.42 20.47
CA GLY A 2 26.81 -27.51 19.32
C GLY A 2 25.91 -26.34 19.75
N ALA A 3 26.26 -25.13 19.33
CA ALA A 3 25.64 -23.89 19.81
C ALA A 3 24.13 -23.84 19.54
N CYS A 4 23.36 -23.51 20.57
CA CYS A 4 21.98 -23.06 20.45
C CYS A 4 21.99 -21.69 19.76
N CYS A 5 21.78 -21.67 18.44
CA CYS A 5 21.66 -20.43 17.67
C CYS A 5 20.34 -19.74 18.02
N SER A 6 20.43 -18.57 18.63
CA SER A 6 19.35 -17.64 18.96
C SER A 6 18.64 -17.14 17.70
N LEU A 7 17.51 -17.77 17.37
CA LEU A 7 16.57 -17.33 16.34
C LEU A 7 15.45 -16.51 16.99
N GLY A 8 15.60 -15.19 17.04
CA GLY A 8 14.50 -14.31 17.43
C GLY A 8 14.90 -12.86 17.65
N ASN A 9 14.86 -12.03 16.59
CA ASN A 9 14.55 -10.59 16.70
C ASN A 9 14.37 -9.85 15.34
N SER A 10 14.75 -10.43 14.20
CA SER A 10 14.90 -9.65 12.95
C SER A 10 13.61 -9.17 12.28
N ARG A 11 12.46 -9.81 12.53
CA ARG A 11 11.17 -9.46 11.89
C ARG A 11 10.55 -8.19 12.48
N SER A 12 10.66 -8.00 13.79
CA SER A 12 10.10 -6.84 14.50
C SER A 12 10.88 -5.56 14.24
N ASP A 13 12.19 -5.64 14.03
CA ASP A 13 13.05 -4.47 13.81
C ASP A 13 12.76 -3.80 12.45
N GLU A 14 12.51 -4.59 11.40
CA GLU A 14 12.12 -4.07 10.08
C GLU A 14 10.71 -3.46 10.09
N ASP A 15 9.76 -4.10 10.79
CA ASP A 15 8.40 -3.56 10.95
C ASP A 15 8.42 -2.21 11.69
N LEU A 16 9.26 -2.05 12.73
CA LEU A 16 9.41 -0.78 13.44
C LEU A 16 9.95 0.32 12.52
N LYS A 17 11.00 0.02 11.73
CA LYS A 17 11.57 0.95 10.76
C LYS A 17 10.54 1.38 9.72
N ALA A 18 9.74 0.44 9.20
CA ALA A 18 8.68 0.74 8.24
C ALA A 18 7.63 1.69 8.82
N ARG A 19 7.20 1.46 10.07
CA ARG A 19 6.23 2.32 10.76
C ARG A 19 6.76 3.74 10.99
N GLU A 20 8.03 3.87 11.38
CA GLU A 20 8.68 5.18 11.53
C GLU A 20 8.81 5.91 10.19
N LYS A 21 9.12 5.19 9.11
CA LYS A 21 9.13 5.75 7.76
C LYS A 21 7.74 6.25 7.34
N LEU A 22 6.68 5.50 7.64
CA LEU A 22 5.31 5.88 7.33
C LEU A 22 4.89 7.17 8.08
N LYS A 23 5.22 7.30 9.37
CA LYS A 23 4.93 8.53 10.13
C LYS A 23 5.54 9.79 9.53
N LYS A 24 6.72 9.67 8.90
CA LYS A 24 7.43 10.78 8.26
C LYS A 24 6.98 11.05 6.82
N THR A 25 6.20 10.13 6.23
CA THR A 25 5.75 10.22 4.84
C THR A 25 4.47 11.05 4.76
N LYS A 26 4.37 11.93 3.76
CA LYS A 26 3.16 12.72 3.52
C LYS A 26 2.10 11.86 2.84
N ILE A 27 0.95 11.70 3.49
CA ILE A 27 -0.21 10.95 2.98
C ILE A 27 -1.33 11.96 2.70
N ILE A 28 -1.83 11.96 1.47
CA ILE A 28 -2.89 12.88 1.02
C ILE A 28 -4.11 12.05 0.65
N PHE A 29 -5.24 12.31 1.30
CA PHE A 29 -6.51 11.69 0.93
C PHE A 29 -7.21 12.53 -0.13
N VAL A 30 -7.56 11.90 -1.25
CA VAL A 30 -8.31 12.52 -2.35
C VAL A 30 -9.72 11.93 -2.36
N VAL A 31 -10.71 12.73 -1.98
CA VAL A 31 -12.09 12.28 -1.76
C VAL A 31 -13.05 13.01 -2.71
N GLY A 32 -14.13 12.34 -3.12
CA GLY A 32 -15.14 12.89 -4.03
C GLY A 32 -16.05 11.81 -4.61
N GLY A 33 -17.20 12.20 -5.16
CA GLY A 33 -18.20 11.29 -5.73
C GLY A 33 -17.74 10.52 -6.99
N PRO A 34 -18.48 9.49 -7.44
CA PRO A 34 -18.18 8.80 -8.69
C PRO A 34 -18.19 9.77 -9.87
N GLY A 35 -17.26 9.61 -10.82
CA GLY A 35 -17.14 10.51 -11.97
C GLY A 35 -16.50 11.88 -11.69
N SER A 36 -16.15 12.22 -10.45
CA SER A 36 -15.59 13.55 -10.09
C SER A 36 -14.16 13.82 -10.61
N GLY A 37 -13.58 12.93 -11.42
CA GLY A 37 -12.25 13.12 -12.02
C GLY A 37 -11.05 12.96 -11.09
N LYS A 38 -11.20 12.33 -9.91
CA LYS A 38 -10.10 12.12 -8.93
C LYS A 38 -8.88 11.43 -9.55
N GLY A 39 -9.09 10.34 -10.28
CA GLY A 39 -8.01 9.58 -10.92
C GLY A 39 -7.18 10.46 -11.87
N THR A 40 -7.86 11.22 -12.74
CA THR A 40 -7.22 12.16 -13.68
C THR A 40 -6.42 13.24 -12.96
N GLN A 41 -6.89 13.76 -11.83
CA GLN A 41 -6.13 14.73 -11.05
C GLN A 41 -4.95 14.08 -10.32
N CYS A 42 -5.12 12.87 -9.79
CA CYS A 42 -4.03 12.11 -9.18
C CYS A 42 -2.91 11.82 -10.17
N GLU A 43 -3.20 11.47 -11.43
CA GLU A 43 -2.19 11.28 -12.48
C GLU A 43 -1.34 12.54 -12.70
N LYS A 44 -1.99 13.72 -12.75
CA LYS A 44 -1.29 15.01 -12.85
C LYS A 44 -0.42 15.29 -11.63
N ILE A 45 -0.89 14.93 -10.43
CA ILE A 45 -0.12 15.07 -9.18
C ILE A 45 1.13 14.18 -9.19
N VAL A 46 1.00 12.93 -9.65
CA VAL A 46 2.13 12.00 -9.82
C VAL A 46 3.17 12.61 -10.77
N GLN A 47 2.74 13.07 -11.95
CA GLN A 47 3.63 13.65 -12.96
C GLN A 47 4.34 14.91 -12.47
N LYS A 48 3.62 15.79 -11.76
CA LYS A 48 4.15 17.10 -11.34
C LYS A 48 5.00 17.03 -10.08
N TYR A 49 4.65 16.15 -9.13
CA TYR A 49 5.24 16.15 -7.78
C TYR A 49 5.92 14.84 -7.39
N GLY A 50 5.90 13.81 -8.24
CA GLY A 50 6.56 12.53 -7.99
C GLY A 50 5.93 11.70 -6.86
N TYR A 51 4.65 11.93 -6.55
CA TYR A 51 3.92 11.14 -5.56
C TYR A 51 3.61 9.75 -6.10
N THR A 52 3.39 8.79 -5.21
CA THR A 52 2.81 7.49 -5.55
C THR A 52 1.30 7.53 -5.41
N HIS A 53 0.57 7.28 -6.50
CA HIS A 53 -0.88 7.20 -6.46
C HIS A 53 -1.34 5.80 -6.06
N LEU A 54 -2.11 5.72 -4.97
CA LEU A 54 -2.75 4.50 -4.49
C LEU A 54 -4.27 4.66 -4.62
N SER A 55 -4.87 3.82 -5.47
CA SER A 55 -6.31 3.81 -5.74
C SER A 55 -6.90 2.52 -5.19
N THR A 56 -7.80 2.63 -4.21
CA THR A 56 -8.47 1.47 -3.61
C THR A 56 -9.23 0.66 -4.65
N GLY A 57 -9.85 1.33 -5.63
CA GLY A 57 -10.55 0.68 -6.72
C GLY A 57 -9.62 -0.17 -7.60
N ASP A 58 -8.40 0.31 -7.88
CA ASP A 58 -7.42 -0.46 -8.67
C ASP A 58 -6.91 -1.66 -7.89
N LEU A 59 -6.60 -1.48 -6.59
CA LEU A 59 -6.17 -2.57 -5.72
C LEU A 59 -7.23 -3.67 -5.60
N LEU A 60 -8.50 -3.29 -5.42
CA LEU A 60 -9.59 -4.26 -5.33
C LEU A 60 -9.81 -5.00 -6.66
N ARG A 61 -9.81 -4.29 -7.79
CA ARG A 61 -9.91 -4.94 -9.12
C ARG A 61 -8.74 -5.87 -9.40
N ALA A 62 -7.52 -5.48 -9.02
CA ALA A 62 -6.34 -6.32 -9.14
C ALA A 62 -6.46 -7.58 -8.27
N GLU A 63 -6.95 -7.46 -7.04
CA GLU A 63 -7.15 -8.59 -6.14
C GLU A 63 -8.21 -9.56 -6.68
N VAL A 64 -9.34 -9.06 -7.19
CA VAL A 64 -10.36 -9.88 -7.85
C VAL A 64 -9.79 -10.60 -9.08
N SER A 65 -9.06 -9.86 -9.92
CA SER A 65 -8.44 -10.39 -11.14
C SER A 65 -7.36 -11.44 -10.86
N SER A 66 -6.71 -11.38 -9.68
CA SER A 66 -5.70 -12.36 -9.28
C SER A 66 -6.26 -13.76 -9.01
N GLY A 67 -7.58 -13.89 -8.83
CA GLY A 67 -8.22 -15.16 -8.48
C GLY A 67 -7.83 -15.69 -7.09
N SER A 68 -7.20 -14.86 -6.25
CA SER A 68 -6.80 -15.23 -4.90
C SER A 68 -8.02 -15.62 -4.05
N ALA A 69 -7.78 -16.36 -2.96
CA ALA A 69 -8.84 -16.67 -2.00
C ALA A 69 -9.55 -15.40 -1.49
N ARG A 70 -8.82 -14.29 -1.36
CA ARG A 70 -9.39 -12.99 -0.98
C ARG A 70 -10.17 -12.36 -2.13
N GLY A 71 -9.66 -12.43 -3.35
CA GLY A 71 -10.32 -11.93 -4.56
C GLY A 71 -11.69 -12.57 -4.80
N LYS A 72 -11.84 -13.86 -4.52
CA LYS A 72 -13.12 -14.60 -4.65
C LYS A 72 -14.21 -14.16 -3.66
N ILE A 73 -13.83 -13.53 -2.54
CA ILE A 73 -14.77 -12.97 -1.56
C ILE A 73 -15.24 -11.57 -2.01
N LEU A 74 -14.46 -10.92 -2.87
CA LEU A 74 -14.71 -9.56 -3.36
C LEU A 74 -15.50 -9.52 -4.68
N SER A 75 -15.70 -10.68 -5.33
CA SER A 75 -16.43 -10.84 -6.59
C SER A 75 -17.93 -11.03 -6.39
#